data_AF-A0A7V4KNL0-F1
#
_entry.id   AF-A0A7V4KNL0-F1
#
_cell.length_a   1.000
_cell.length_b   1.000
_cell.length_c   1.000
_cell.angle_alpha   90.00
_cell.angle_beta   90.00
_cell.angle_gamma   90.00
#
_symmetry.space_group_name_H-M   'P 1'
#
loop_
_entity.id
_entity.type
_entity.pdbx_description
1 polymer ?
#
loop_
_entity_poly.entity_id
_entity_poly.type
_entity_poly.pdbx_seq_one_letter_code
_entity_poly.pdbx_strand_id
1 'polypeptide(L)'
;MALNVALYGASGGWAMTERGQAALARGTAELAIGPSRLTWDGDGLRIDVDEMTCPLPRRLRGQIRVRPRALSTFDFALDARRRHIWSPIAARADVELVFAHPSLSWRGTGYLDSNFGDEPLEAGFRDWQWARAHLARECLVAYSGRRRDDSRFALG
;
A
#
# COMPACT_ATOMS: atom_id res chain seq x y z
N MET A 1 -12.22 -6.83 3.42
CA MET A 1 -11.51 -5.54 3.35
C MET A 1 -10.66 -5.41 4.58
N ALA A 2 -9.44 -4.92 4.41
CA ALA A 2 -8.45 -4.94 5.47
C ALA A 2 -7.49 -3.77 5.34
N LEU A 3 -6.91 -3.38 6.48
CA LEU A 3 -5.62 -2.73 6.52
C LEU A 3 -4.60 -3.78 6.99
N ASN A 4 -3.76 -4.23 6.08
CA ASN A 4 -2.70 -5.19 6.40
C ASN A 4 -1.39 -4.44 6.66
N VAL A 5 -0.71 -4.77 7.76
CA VAL A 5 0.56 -4.13 8.16
C VAL A 5 1.57 -5.19 8.50
N ALA A 6 2.76 -5.14 7.90
CA ALA A 6 3.86 -6.02 8.22
C ALA A 6 5.06 -5.21 8.73
N LEU A 7 5.45 -5.44 9.99
CA LEU A 7 6.70 -4.96 10.55
C LEU A 7 7.72 -6.10 10.58
N TYR A 8 8.91 -5.86 10.06
CA TYR A 8 10.03 -6.80 10.08
C TYR A 8 11.09 -6.36 11.10
N GLY A 9 11.78 -7.33 11.71
CA GLY A 9 12.79 -7.09 12.74
C GLY A 9 12.45 -7.74 14.08
N ALA A 10 13.26 -7.48 15.11
CA ALA A 10 13.16 -8.14 16.42
C ALA A 10 11.79 -7.96 17.10
N SER A 11 11.16 -6.78 16.91
CA SER A 11 9.83 -6.46 17.44
C SER A 11 8.73 -6.56 16.37
N GLY A 12 9.01 -7.26 15.26
CA GLY A 12 8.13 -7.38 14.11
C GLY A 12 6.85 -8.18 14.38
N GLY A 13 5.88 -8.04 13.49
CA GLY A 13 4.59 -8.70 13.53
C GLY A 13 3.73 -8.30 12.34
N TRP A 14 2.79 -9.17 11.97
CA TRP A 14 1.92 -8.96 10.81
C TRP A 14 0.48 -8.85 11.29
N ALA A 15 -0.21 -7.78 10.92
CA ALA A 15 -1.66 -7.66 11.05
C ALA A 15 -2.28 -7.94 9.70
N MET A 16 -3.16 -8.95 9.62
CA MET A 16 -3.77 -9.43 8.37
C MET A 16 -5.29 -9.68 8.52
N THR A 17 -5.97 -8.84 9.30
CA THR A 17 -7.38 -9.06 9.65
C THR A 17 -8.34 -8.56 8.56
N GLU A 18 -8.98 -9.51 7.88
CA GLU A 18 -10.11 -9.23 6.99
C GLU A 18 -11.39 -8.89 7.75
N ARG A 19 -12.09 -7.87 7.27
CA ARG A 19 -13.36 -7.39 7.80
C ARG A 19 -14.43 -7.35 6.71
N GLY A 20 -15.69 -7.45 7.11
CA GLY A 20 -16.85 -7.31 6.23
C GLY A 20 -17.19 -5.86 5.89
N GLN A 21 -18.11 -5.66 4.94
CA GLN A 21 -18.47 -4.35 4.37
C GLN A 21 -18.91 -3.31 5.41
N ALA A 22 -19.58 -3.73 6.49
CA ALA A 22 -20.02 -2.84 7.56
C ALA A 22 -18.86 -2.14 8.31
N ALA A 23 -17.63 -2.66 8.19
CA ALA A 23 -16.44 -2.05 8.78
C ALA A 23 -15.76 -1.02 7.86
N LEU A 24 -16.29 -0.79 6.66
CA LEU A 24 -15.70 0.12 5.68
C LEU A 24 -16.46 1.43 5.63
N ALA A 25 -15.74 2.54 5.77
CA ALA A 25 -16.22 3.87 5.41
C ALA A 25 -15.21 4.57 4.51
N ARG A 26 -15.69 5.24 3.46
CA ARG A 26 -14.85 5.92 2.47
C ARG A 26 -15.37 7.32 2.19
N GLY A 27 -14.47 8.29 2.25
CA GLY A 27 -14.67 9.68 1.83
C GLY A 27 -13.70 10.05 0.71
N THR A 28 -13.65 11.34 0.38
CA THR A 28 -12.76 11.89 -0.65
C THR A 28 -11.29 11.92 -0.22
N ALA A 29 -11.02 12.22 1.05
CA ALA A 29 -9.69 12.29 1.63
C ALA A 29 -9.48 11.29 2.78
N GLU A 30 -10.38 10.32 2.92
CA GLU A 30 -10.40 9.42 4.07
C GLU A 30 -10.87 8.01 3.72
N LEU A 31 -10.24 7.01 4.33
CA LEU A 31 -10.64 5.61 4.29
C LEU A 31 -10.52 5.03 5.70
N ALA A 32 -11.63 4.54 6.26
CA ALA A 32 -11.65 3.83 7.54
C ALA A 32 -11.99 2.36 7.33
N ILE A 33 -11.22 1.48 7.96
CA ILE A 33 -11.41 0.02 7.93
C ILE A 33 -11.36 -0.49 9.38
N GLY A 34 -12.52 -0.78 9.94
CA GLY A 34 -12.67 -1.10 11.36
C GLY A 34 -12.12 0.04 12.24
N PRO A 35 -11.18 -0.24 13.15
CA PRO A 35 -10.60 0.76 14.03
C PRO A 35 -9.49 1.60 13.37
N SER A 36 -8.97 1.18 12.22
CA SER A 36 -7.86 1.84 11.52
C SER A 36 -8.37 2.86 10.49
N ARG A 37 -7.57 3.90 10.24
CA ARG A 37 -7.97 5.04 9.41
C ARG A 37 -6.80 5.60 8.60
N LEU A 38 -7.07 5.94 7.35
CA LEU A 38 -6.17 6.61 6.44
C LEU A 38 -6.76 7.98 6.12
N THR A 39 -5.96 9.04 6.22
CA THR A 39 -6.36 10.40 5.91
C THR A 39 -5.30 11.04 5.02
N TRP A 40 -5.73 11.66 3.92
CA TRP A 40 -4.88 12.56 3.14
C TRP A 40 -5.04 13.98 3.69
N ASP A 41 -4.00 14.55 4.27
CA ASP A 41 -4.04 15.87 4.93
C ASP A 41 -3.58 17.04 4.05
N GLY A 42 -3.34 16.77 2.76
CA GLY A 42 -2.83 17.73 1.78
C GLY A 42 -1.33 17.65 1.58
N ASP A 43 -0.58 17.41 2.66
CA ASP A 43 0.89 17.24 2.63
C ASP A 43 1.30 15.77 2.44
N GLY A 44 0.46 14.84 2.89
CA GLY A 44 0.70 13.41 2.69
C GLY A 44 -0.40 12.51 3.21
N LEU A 45 -0.06 11.22 3.31
CA LEU A 45 -0.93 10.19 3.83
C LEU A 45 -0.59 9.93 5.30
N ARG A 46 -1.57 10.11 6.18
CA ARG A 46 -1.53 9.68 7.57
C ARG A 46 -2.31 8.38 7.72
N ILE A 47 -1.72 7.39 8.36
CA ILE A 47 -2.32 6.08 8.62
C ILE A 47 -2.30 5.87 10.13
N ASP A 48 -3.47 5.92 10.75
CA ASP A 48 -3.68 5.53 12.14
C ASP A 48 -4.01 4.02 12.17
N VAL A 49 -3.08 3.25 12.74
CA VAL A 49 -3.15 1.79 12.83
C VAL A 49 -3.62 1.40 14.22
N ASP A 50 -4.66 0.56 14.29
CA ASP A 50 -5.12 -0.11 15.52
C ASP A 50 -5.51 -1.55 15.19
N GLU A 51 -4.51 -2.40 15.07
CA GLU A 51 -4.68 -3.78 14.61
C GLU A 51 -4.12 -4.79 15.63
N MET A 52 -4.38 -6.06 15.37
CA MET A 52 -3.84 -7.19 16.11
C MET A 52 -2.95 -8.03 15.20
N THR A 53 -1.78 -8.43 15.70
CA THR A 53 -0.86 -9.28 14.93
C THR A 53 -1.30 -10.74 14.88
N CYS A 54 -0.80 -11.48 13.90
CA CYS A 54 -0.93 -12.93 13.73
C CYS A 54 0.45 -13.59 13.48
N PRO A 55 0.62 -14.89 13.78
CA PRO A 55 -0.33 -15.76 14.47
C PRO A 55 -0.39 -15.49 15.98
N LEU A 56 0.63 -14.84 16.55
CA LEU A 56 0.65 -14.46 17.97
C LEU A 56 -0.03 -13.09 18.15
N PRO A 57 -1.16 -13.01 18.88
CA PRO A 57 -1.91 -11.77 19.05
C PRO A 57 -1.18 -10.79 19.94
N ARG A 58 -0.75 -9.66 19.36
CA ARG A 58 -0.22 -8.48 20.06
C ARG A 58 -0.86 -7.23 19.46
N ARG A 59 -1.00 -6.19 20.28
CA ARG A 59 -1.45 -4.88 19.80
C ARG A 59 -0.42 -4.30 18.84
N LEU A 60 -0.89 -3.86 17.68
CA LEU A 60 -0.14 -3.08 16.72
C LEU A 60 -0.85 -1.73 16.58
N ARG A 61 -0.39 -0.75 17.36
CA ARG A 61 -1.06 0.55 17.46
C ARG A 61 -0.08 1.71 17.35
N GLY A 62 -0.37 2.60 16.41
CA GLY A 62 0.53 3.70 16.08
C GLY A 62 0.06 4.52 14.90
N GLN A 63 0.95 5.40 14.44
CA GLN A 63 0.73 6.23 13.28
C GLN A 63 1.89 6.07 12.29
N ILE A 64 1.56 5.99 11.00
CA ILE A 64 2.50 6.09 9.89
C ILE A 64 2.17 7.37 9.14
N ARG A 65 3.19 8.17 8.81
CA ARG A 65 3.07 9.34 7.93
C ARG A 65 3.93 9.10 6.70
N VAL A 66 3.33 9.24 5.53
CA VAL A 66 3.99 9.14 4.24
C VAL A 66 3.87 10.49 3.54
N ARG A 67 4.99 11.19 3.37
CA ARG A 67 5.06 12.48 2.69
C ARG A 67 5.70 12.30 1.31
N PRO A 68 4.92 12.38 0.22
CA PRO A 68 5.47 12.34 -1.13
C PRO A 68 6.53 13.42 -1.34
N ARG A 69 7.68 13.07 -1.94
CA ARG A 69 8.65 14.07 -2.42
C ARG A 69 8.25 14.66 -3.76
N ALA A 70 7.53 13.88 -4.55
CA ALA A 70 6.90 14.28 -5.80
C ALA A 70 5.71 13.33 -6.03
N LEU A 71 4.62 13.88 -6.54
CA LEU A 71 3.46 13.10 -6.98
C LEU A 71 3.65 12.68 -8.44
N SER A 72 3.31 11.44 -8.77
CA SER A 72 3.21 10.99 -10.15
C SER A 72 2.03 11.66 -10.85
N THR A 73 2.17 11.87 -12.16
CA THR A 73 1.11 12.37 -13.06
C THR A 73 0.66 11.32 -14.06
N PHE A 74 1.14 10.08 -13.91
CA PHE A 74 0.89 8.98 -14.83
C PHE A 74 0.26 7.79 -14.12
N ASP A 75 -0.69 7.18 -14.82
CA ASP A 75 -1.30 5.90 -14.50
C ASP A 75 -1.05 4.92 -15.64
N PHE A 76 -0.85 3.64 -15.30
CA PHE A 76 -0.57 2.59 -16.27
C PHE A 76 -1.72 1.59 -16.34
N ALA A 77 -2.23 1.37 -17.54
CA ALA A 77 -3.15 0.27 -17.80
C ALA A 77 -2.38 -1.05 -17.85
N LEU A 78 -2.73 -1.98 -16.97
CA LEU A 78 -2.11 -3.31 -16.89
C LEU A 78 -2.70 -4.28 -17.95
N ASP A 79 -3.85 -3.94 -18.54
CA ASP A 79 -4.50 -4.69 -19.60
C ASP A 79 -5.03 -3.77 -20.72
N ALA A 80 -5.23 -4.35 -21.91
CA ALA A 80 -5.65 -3.59 -23.09
C ALA A 80 -7.06 -2.96 -22.95
N ARG A 81 -7.93 -3.53 -22.09
CA ARG A 81 -9.27 -2.99 -21.81
C ARG A 81 -9.27 -2.00 -20.64
N ARG A 82 -8.11 -1.72 -20.05
CA ARG A 82 -7.93 -0.75 -18.96
C ARG A 82 -8.80 -1.05 -17.73
N ARG A 83 -9.10 -2.32 -17.49
CA ARG A 83 -9.85 -2.75 -16.30
C ARG A 83 -9.00 -2.80 -15.05
N HIS A 84 -7.68 -2.78 -15.21
CA HIS A 84 -6.70 -2.76 -14.14
C HIS A 84 -5.73 -1.60 -14.35
N ILE A 85 -5.72 -0.67 -13.40
CA ILE A 85 -4.87 0.51 -13.42
C ILE A 85 -3.92 0.47 -12.24
N TRP A 86 -2.65 0.70 -12.52
CA TRP A 86 -1.62 0.91 -11.51
C TRP A 86 -1.17 2.37 -11.53
N SER A 87 -1.16 3.00 -10.35
CA SER A 87 -0.76 4.39 -10.16
C SER A 87 0.39 4.48 -9.15
N PRO A 88 1.63 4.80 -9.56
CA PRO A 88 2.75 4.99 -8.66
C PRO A 88 2.71 6.38 -8.02
N ILE A 89 1.69 6.65 -7.18
CA ILE A 89 1.38 7.95 -6.57
C ILE A 89 2.63 8.73 -6.14
N ALA A 90 3.59 8.08 -5.47
CA ALA A 90 4.88 8.66 -5.14
C ALA A 90 5.99 7.60 -5.14
N ALA A 91 6.82 7.56 -6.18
CA ALA A 91 7.97 6.65 -6.24
C ALA A 91 9.02 6.92 -5.13
N ARG A 92 9.03 8.14 -4.55
CA ARG A 92 9.83 8.52 -3.40
C ARG A 92 9.00 9.32 -2.41
N ALA A 93 9.01 8.91 -1.15
CA ALA A 93 8.37 9.57 -0.03
C ALA A 93 9.27 9.51 1.21
N ASP A 94 9.12 10.49 2.09
CA ASP A 94 9.64 10.43 3.45
C ASP A 94 8.59 9.75 4.33
N VAL A 95 9.01 8.71 5.05
CA VAL A 95 8.14 7.91 5.90
C VAL A 95 8.60 8.02 7.34
N GLU A 96 7.65 8.28 8.22
CA GLU A 96 7.82 8.29 9.66
C GLU A 96 6.78 7.34 10.27
N LEU A 97 7.19 6.57 11.27
CA LEU A 97 6.27 5.78 12.06
C LEU A 97 6.57 5.94 13.55
N VAL A 98 5.50 6.02 14.33
CA VAL A 98 5.55 6.05 15.80
C VAL A 98 4.44 5.13 16.31
N PHE A 99 4.84 4.02 16.92
CA PHE A 99 3.95 3.00 17.46
C PHE A 99 4.12 2.90 18.97
N ALA A 100 3.02 3.14 19.69
CA ALA A 100 2.96 2.90 21.13
C ALA A 100 3.07 1.40 21.44
N HIS A 101 2.53 0.55 20.56
CA HIS A 101 2.75 -0.89 20.58
C HIS A 101 3.22 -1.31 19.20
N PRO A 102 4.47 -1.77 19.02
CA PRO A 102 5.38 -2.35 20.02
C PRO A 102 6.48 -1.39 20.56
N SER A 103 6.17 -0.12 20.86
CA SER A 103 7.18 0.89 21.25
C SER A 103 8.27 1.10 20.20
N LEU A 104 7.86 1.35 18.96
CA LEU A 104 8.74 1.49 17.81
C LEU A 104 8.64 2.90 17.23
N SER A 105 9.78 3.54 16.98
CA SER A 105 9.85 4.78 16.20
C SER A 105 10.89 4.61 15.10
N TRP A 106 10.54 5.03 13.89
CA TRP A 106 11.45 4.94 12.74
C TRP A 106 11.15 6.05 11.73
N ARG A 107 12.21 6.47 11.03
CA ARG A 107 12.15 7.43 9.92
C ARG A 107 13.05 6.95 8.80
N GLY A 108 12.59 7.07 7.56
CA GLY A 108 13.38 6.76 6.39
C GLY A 108 12.63 7.05 5.10
N THR A 109 13.04 6.39 4.02
CA THR A 109 12.43 6.57 2.71
C THR A 109 11.46 5.44 2.37
N GLY A 110 10.32 5.78 1.79
CA GLY A 110 9.31 4.85 1.28
C GLY A 110 8.78 5.28 -0.07
N TYR A 111 7.70 4.65 -0.50
CA TYR A 111 6.93 4.98 -1.70
C TYR A 111 5.45 4.75 -1.40
N LEU A 112 4.60 5.27 -2.28
CA LEU A 112 3.18 5.06 -2.25
C LEU A 112 2.70 4.74 -3.66
N ASP A 113 1.93 3.68 -3.81
CA ASP A 113 1.25 3.33 -5.04
C ASP A 113 -0.18 2.86 -4.76
N SER A 114 -0.96 2.75 -5.83
CA SER A 114 -2.33 2.24 -5.79
C SER A 114 -2.60 1.36 -7.00
N ASN A 115 -3.44 0.35 -6.80
CA ASN A 115 -4.00 -0.46 -7.87
C ASN A 115 -5.52 -0.38 -7.73
N PHE A 116 -6.22 -0.11 -8.83
CA PHE A 116 -7.67 -0.05 -8.86
C PHE A 116 -8.21 -0.55 -10.21
N GLY A 117 -9.47 -0.94 -10.24
CA GLY A 117 -10.05 -1.57 -11.41
C GLY A 117 -11.49 -2.01 -11.22
N ASP A 118 -12.06 -2.55 -12.30
CA ASP A 118 -13.46 -2.97 -12.37
C ASP A 118 -13.67 -4.45 -12.01
N GLU A 119 -12.58 -5.21 -11.84
CA GLU A 119 -12.61 -6.62 -11.49
C GLU A 119 -11.44 -7.00 -10.56
N PRO A 120 -11.54 -8.11 -9.81
CA PRO A 120 -10.42 -8.62 -9.02
C PRO A 120 -9.21 -9.00 -9.90
N LEU A 121 -7.99 -8.84 -9.37
CA LEU A 121 -6.75 -9.14 -10.11
C LEU A 121 -6.72 -10.59 -10.61
N GLU A 122 -7.26 -11.54 -9.85
CA GLU A 122 -7.26 -12.97 -10.17
C GLU A 122 -8.13 -13.29 -11.39
N ALA A 123 -9.09 -12.41 -11.72
CA ALA A 123 -9.88 -12.52 -12.94
C ALA A 123 -9.10 -12.03 -14.17
N GLY A 124 -8.20 -11.06 -14.01
CA GLY A 124 -7.39 -10.49 -15.09
C GLY A 124 -6.05 -11.19 -15.32
N PHE A 125 -5.43 -11.71 -14.27
CA PHE A 125 -4.03 -12.15 -14.26
C PHE A 125 -3.87 -13.58 -13.74
N ARG A 126 -2.84 -14.27 -14.25
CA ARG A 126 -2.36 -15.56 -13.72
C ARG A 126 -1.27 -15.35 -12.68
N ASP A 127 -0.41 -14.38 -12.93
CA ASP A 127 0.69 -13.99 -12.07
C ASP A 127 1.01 -12.51 -12.31
N TRP A 128 1.55 -11.88 -11.27
CA TRP A 128 2.05 -10.53 -11.32
C TRP A 128 3.17 -10.38 -10.30
N GLN A 129 4.04 -9.42 -10.58
CA GLN A 129 5.12 -9.02 -9.70
C GLN A 129 5.31 -7.53 -9.83
N TRP A 130 5.62 -6.91 -8.71
CA TRP A 130 5.99 -5.51 -8.65
C TRP A 130 7.29 -5.41 -7.87
N ALA A 131 8.11 -4.44 -8.24
CA ALA A 131 9.39 -4.20 -7.60
C ALA A 131 9.63 -2.70 -7.50
N ARG A 132 10.36 -2.32 -6.45
CA ARG A 132 10.92 -0.99 -6.31
C ARG A 132 12.39 -1.11 -5.97
N ALA A 133 13.21 -0.31 -6.65
CA ALA A 133 14.63 -0.20 -6.35
C ALA A 133 15.04 1.27 -6.16
N HIS A 134 15.83 1.50 -5.12
CA HIS A 134 16.54 2.76 -4.95
C HIS A 134 17.85 2.70 -5.75
N LEU A 135 17.96 3.54 -6.77
CA LEU A 135 19.21 3.88 -7.42
C LEU A 135 19.75 5.16 -6.76
N ALA A 136 21.06 5.40 -6.84
CA ALA A 136 21.74 6.50 -6.13
C ALA A 136 20.95 7.82 -6.16
N ARG A 137 20.58 8.29 -7.37
CA ARG A 137 19.76 9.50 -7.56
C ARG A 137 18.33 9.21 -8.01
N GLU A 138 18.02 7.99 -8.44
CA GLU A 138 16.75 7.64 -9.11
C GLU A 138 15.96 6.56 -8.39
N CYS A 139 14.66 6.46 -8.64
CA CYS A 139 13.86 5.33 -8.17
C CYS A 139 13.35 4.58 -9.37
N LEU A 140 13.55 3.27 -9.41
CA LEU A 140 12.85 2.40 -10.33
C LEU A 140 11.63 1.85 -9.59
N VAL A 141 10.48 1.88 -10.26
CA VAL A 141 9.31 1.11 -9.84
C VAL A 141 8.85 0.34 -11.06
N ALA A 142 8.76 -0.98 -10.97
CA ALA A 142 8.41 -1.83 -12.09
C ALA A 142 7.22 -2.72 -11.73
N TYR A 143 6.35 -2.98 -12.70
CA TYR A 143 5.21 -3.87 -12.60
C TYR A 143 5.15 -4.76 -13.83
N SER A 144 5.13 -6.07 -13.65
CA SER A 144 5.05 -7.02 -14.76
C SER A 144 4.20 -8.22 -14.38
N GLY A 145 3.78 -8.99 -15.38
CA GLY A 145 2.98 -10.18 -15.13
C GLY A 145 2.47 -10.83 -16.41
N ARG A 146 1.59 -11.80 -16.21
CA ARG A 146 0.93 -12.55 -17.27
C ARG A 146 -0.57 -12.51 -17.07
N ARG A 147 -1.28 -12.10 -18.12
CA ARG A 147 -2.74 -12.03 -18.16
C ARG A 147 -3.36 -13.41 -18.32
N ARG A 148 -4.67 -13.53 -18.13
CA ARG A 148 -5.41 -14.79 -18.35
C ARG A 148 -5.32 -15.33 -19.77
N ASP A 149 -5.17 -14.45 -20.77
CA ASP A 149 -4.95 -14.81 -22.18
C ASP A 149 -3.47 -15.15 -22.50
N ASP A 150 -2.63 -15.29 -21.46
CA ASP A 150 -1.20 -15.59 -21.53
C ASP A 150 -0.31 -14.49 -22.16
N SER A 151 -0.91 -13.35 -22.58
CA SER A 151 -0.13 -12.18 -22.94
C SER A 151 0.63 -11.61 -21.73
N ARG A 152 1.82 -11.07 -22.00
CA ARG A 152 2.69 -10.50 -20.96
C ARG A 152 2.66 -8.97 -20.97
N PHE A 153 3.03 -8.39 -19.84
CA PHE A 153 3.29 -6.96 -19.73
C PHE A 153 4.46 -6.70 -18.80
N ALA A 154 5.15 -5.59 -19.05
CA ALA A 154 6.17 -5.03 -18.19
C ALA A 154 6.12 -3.52 -18.32
N LEU A 155 6.07 -2.85 -17.19
CA LEU A 155 5.95 -1.41 -17.03
C LEU A 155 6.98 -0.96 -16.00
N GLY A 156 7.54 0.23 -16.14
CA GLY A 156 8.45 0.84 -15.18
C GLY A 156 9.18 2.05 -15.73
#